data_AF-A0A9D6TUR6-F1
#
_entry.id   AF-A0A9D6TUR6-F1
#
_cell.length_a   1.000
_cell.length_b   1.000
_cell.length_c   1.000
_cell.angle_alpha   90.00
_cell.angle_beta   90.00
_cell.angle_gamma   90.00
#
_symmetry.space_group_name_H-M   'P 1'
#
loop_
_entity.id
_entity.type
_entity.pdbx_description
1 polymer ?
#
loop_
_entity_poly.entity_id
_entity_poly.type
_entity_poly.pdbx_seq_one_letter_code
_entity_poly.pdbx_strand_id
1 'polypeptide(L)' 'MAHGLRELIGRAMVDPAFLADLQRAPDATLAQYELSVEERAAIEQALARLASTPAGQRAGALRNALLRRVAT' A
#
# COMPACT_ATOMS: atom_id res chain seq x y z
N MET A 1 -11.10 3.85 18.38
CA MET A 1 -10.59 2.68 17.62
C MET A 1 -9.61 3.26 16.62
N ALA A 2 -8.31 3.21 16.93
CA ALA A 2 -7.28 3.79 16.08
C ALA A 2 -7.01 2.85 14.90
N HIS A 3 -7.39 3.24 13.69
CA HIS A 3 -7.05 2.49 12.48
C HIS A 3 -5.56 2.72 12.20
N GLY A 4 -4.72 1.76 12.60
CA GLY A 4 -3.27 1.83 12.43
C GLY A 4 -2.80 1.20 11.12
N LEU A 5 -1.47 1.23 10.90
CA LEU A 5 -0.78 0.70 9.72
C LEU A 5 -1.27 -0.70 9.28
N ARG A 6 -1.50 -1.60 10.23
CA ARG A 6 -1.92 -2.99 9.95
C ARG A 6 -3.28 -3.06 9.25
N GLU A 7 -4.21 -2.18 9.60
CA GLU A 7 -5.53 -2.18 8.99
C GLU A 7 -5.51 -1.57 7.58
N LEU A 8 -4.71 -0.52 7.38
CA LEU A 8 -4.45 0.04 6.05
C LEU A 8 -3.89 -1.02 5.11
N ILE A 9 -2.87 -1.75 5.55
CA ILE A 9 -2.25 -2.82 4.75
C ILE A 9 -3.28 -3.92 4.47
N GLY A 10 -4.04 -4.34 5.49
CA GLY A 10 -5.09 -5.34 5.34
C GLY A 10 -6.11 -4.95 4.27
N ARG A 11 -6.59 -3.71 4.30
CA ARG A 11 -7.55 -3.18 3.32
C ARG A 11 -6.95 -3.07 1.93
N ALA A 12 -5.72 -2.58 1.80
CA ALA A 12 -5.01 -2.50 0.51
C ALA A 12 -4.78 -3.88 -0.14
N MET A 13 -4.69 -4.95 0.65
CA MET A 13 -4.53 -6.31 0.13
C MET A 13 -5.83 -6.94 -0.36
N VAL A 14 -6.97 -6.60 0.24
CA VAL A 14 -8.26 -7.22 -0.07
C VAL A 14 -9.14 -6.37 -0.98
N ASP A 15 -8.92 -5.05 -0.98
CA ASP A 15 -9.73 -4.08 -1.71
C ASP A 15 -8.88 -3.37 -2.79
N PRO A 16 -8.95 -3.82 -4.05
CA PRO A 16 -8.23 -3.19 -5.15
C PRO A 16 -8.75 -1.79 -5.48
N ALA A 17 -10.01 -1.47 -5.14
CA ALA A 17 -10.54 -0.12 -5.33
C ALA A 17 -9.94 0.84 -4.30
N PHE A 18 -9.78 0.40 -3.05
CA PHE A 18 -9.02 1.15 -2.04
C PHE A 18 -7.58 1.40 -2.47
N LEU A 19 -6.89 0.38 -3.01
CA LEU A 19 -5.52 0.56 -3.50
C LEU A 19 -5.45 1.59 -4.64
N ALA A 20 -6.44 1.62 -5.54
CA ALA A 20 -6.52 2.62 -6.61
C ALA A 20 -6.75 4.04 -6.07
N ASP A 21 -7.59 4.18 -5.05
CA ASP A 21 -7.82 5.46 -4.36
C ASP A 21 -6.57 5.93 -3.61
N LEU A 22 -5.91 5.01 -2.88
CA LEU A 22 -4.63 5.25 -2.19
C LEU A 22 -3.51 5.65 -3.16
N GLN A 23 -3.49 5.11 -4.39
CA GLN A 23 -2.55 5.56 -5.43
C GLN A 23 -2.89 6.93 -6.00
N ARG A 24 -4.18 7.29 -6.04
CA ARG A 24 -4.66 8.55 -6.62
C ARG A 24 -4.50 9.72 -5.65
N ALA A 25 -4.74 9.50 -4.37
CA ALA A 25 -4.73 10.52 -3.33
C ALA A 25 -4.13 9.98 -2.00
N PRO A 26 -2.85 9.56 -2.00
CA PRO A 26 -2.22 8.94 -0.83
C PRO A 26 -2.30 9.81 0.42
N ASP A 27 -2.12 11.11 0.28
CA ASP A 27 -2.13 12.05 1.41
C ASP A 27 -3.49 12.08 2.13
N ALA A 28 -4.59 12.12 1.37
CA ALA A 28 -5.96 12.16 1.88
C ALA A 28 -6.41 10.83 2.49
N THR A 29 -5.97 9.71 1.93
CA THR A 29 -6.24 8.38 2.49
C THR A 29 -5.44 8.17 3.77
N LEU A 30 -4.14 8.49 3.78
CA LEU A 30 -3.25 8.29 4.92
C LEU A 30 -3.59 9.18 6.12
N ALA A 31 -4.14 10.37 5.89
CA ALA A 31 -4.61 11.27 6.95
C ALA A 31 -5.76 10.69 7.80
N GLN A 32 -6.46 9.65 7.30
CA GLN A 32 -7.52 8.96 8.03
C GLN A 32 -6.98 7.87 8.98
N TYR A 33 -5.68 7.60 8.94
CA TYR A 33 -5.02 6.60 9.75
C TYR A 33 -4.05 7.27 10.73
N GLU A 34 -3.98 6.72 11.94
CA GLU A 34 -3.00 7.16 12.93
C GLU A 34 -1.64 6.53 12.60
N LEU A 35 -0.93 7.16 11.66
CA LEU A 35 0.39 6.74 11.21
C LEU A 35 1.46 7.67 11.76
N SER A 36 2.54 7.08 12.26
CA SER A 36 3.77 7.79 12.56
C SER A 36 4.39 8.34 11.28
N VAL A 37 5.22 9.38 11.40
CA VAL A 37 5.95 9.97 10.25
C VAL A 37 6.77 8.90 9.51
N GLU A 38 7.38 7.97 10.26
CA GLU A 38 8.15 6.86 9.69
C GLU A 38 7.28 5.87 8.92
N GLU A 39 6.11 5.53 9.44
CA GLU A 39 5.15 4.61 8.81
C GLU A 39 4.58 5.21 7.52
N ARG A 40 4.26 6.51 7.56
CA ARG A 40 3.79 7.26 6.41
C ARG A 40 4.83 7.29 5.30
N ALA A 41 6.08 7.64 5.63
CA ALA A 41 7.18 7.66 4.69
C ALA A 41 7.44 6.28 4.06
N ALA A 42 7.32 5.20 4.85
CA ALA A 42 7.45 3.84 4.35
C ALA A 42 6.34 3.47 3.35
N ILE A 43 5.08 3.87 3.61
CA ILE A 43 3.97 3.65 2.69
C ILE A 43 4.15 4.46 1.40
N GLU A 44 4.52 5.73 1.50
CA GLU A 44 4.74 6.59 0.33
C GLU A 44 5.84 6.02 -0.59
N GLN A 45 6.95 5.53 0.00
CA GLN A 45 8.00 4.84 -0.76
C GLN A 45 7.51 3.55 -1.42
N ALA A 46 6.68 2.77 -0.72
CA ALA A 46 6.10 1.55 -1.28
C ALA A 46 5.15 1.85 -2.44
N LEU A 47 4.30 2.88 -2.31
CA LEU A 47 3.39 3.35 -3.36
C LEU A 47 4.16 3.86 -4.59
N ALA A 48 5.25 4.62 -4.39
CA ALA A 48 6.10 5.10 -5.47
C ALA A 48 6.75 3.94 -6.28
N ARG A 49 7.17 2.87 -5.60
CA ARG A 49 7.68 1.65 -6.26
C ARG A 49 6.59 0.90 -7.03
N LEU A 50 5.39 0.84 -6.46
CA LEU A 50 4.20 0.24 -7.11
C LEU A 50 3.79 1.00 -8.37
N ALA A 51 3.76 2.34 -8.31
CA ALA A 51 3.45 3.21 -9.45
C ALA A 51 4.48 3.05 -10.59
N SER A 52 5.76 2.88 -10.24
CA SER A 52 6.86 2.65 -11.20
C SER A 52 6.80 1.30 -11.93
N THR A 53 5.96 0.38 -11.49
CA THR A 53 5.74 -0.92 -12.17
C THR A 53 4.63 -0.75 -13.23
N PRO A 54 4.69 -1.26 -14.48
CA PRO A 54 3.64 -1.04 -15.49
C PRO A 54 2.32 -1.76 -15.19
N ALA A 55 1.17 -1.12 -15.49
CA ALA A 55 -0.18 -1.57 -15.12
C ALA A 55 -0.56 -3.00 -15.56
N GLY A 56 -0.08 -3.44 -16.73
CA GLY A 56 -0.36 -4.79 -17.25
C GLY A 56 0.40 -5.93 -16.54
N GLN A 57 1.44 -5.61 -15.77
CA GLN A 57 2.27 -6.58 -15.04
C GLN A 57 2.26 -6.35 -13.51
N ARG A 58 1.64 -5.26 -13.02
CA ARG A 58 1.58 -4.86 -11.59
C ARG A 58 0.99 -5.94 -10.70
N ALA A 59 -0.12 -6.56 -11.08
CA ALA A 59 -0.77 -7.58 -10.25
C ALA A 59 0.12 -8.82 -10.07
N GLY A 60 0.80 -9.25 -11.14
CA GLY A 60 1.72 -10.39 -11.11
C GLY A 60 3.00 -10.09 -10.34
N ALA A 61 3.59 -8.91 -10.55
CA ALA A 61 4.80 -8.47 -9.86
C ALA A 61 4.56 -8.23 -8.36
N LEU A 62 3.44 -7.61 -7.99
CA LEU A 62 3.05 -7.40 -6.58
C LEU A 62 2.80 -8.74 -5.87
N ARG A 63 2.09 -9.67 -6.51
CA ARG A 63 1.87 -11.02 -5.97
C ARG A 63 3.20 -11.75 -5.75
N ASN A 64 4.13 -11.68 -6.70
CA ASN A 64 5.44 -12.31 -6.56
C ASN A 64 6.30 -11.68 -5.47
N ALA A 65 6.29 -10.34 -5.36
CA ALA A 65 7.04 -9.62 -4.33
C ALA A 65 6.53 -9.94 -2.91
N LEU A 66 5.21 -10.02 -2.73
CA LEU A 66 4.59 -10.37 -1.45
C LEU A 66 4.86 -11.84 -1.06
N LEU A 67 4.75 -12.79 -2.00
CA LEU A 67 5.08 -14.19 -1.74
C LEU A 67 6.55 -14.37 -1.32
N ARG A 68 7.47 -13.67 -1.98
CA ARG A 68 8.90 -13.78 -1.68
C ARG A 68 9.28 -13.16 -0.34
N ARG A 69 8.54 -12.15 0.12
CA ARG A 69 8.76 -11.50 1.42
C ARG A 69 8.22 -12.29 2.61
N VAL A 70 7.26 -13.19 2.40
CA VAL A 70 6.73 -14.09 3.45
C VAL A 70 7.56 -15.37 3.59
N ALA A 71 8.26 -15.78 2.53
CA ALA A 71 9.10 -16.98 2.53
C ALA A 71 10.53 -16.76 3.05
N THR A 72 10.87 -15.55 3.51
CA THR A 72 12.16 -15.18 4.14
C THR A 72 11.88 -14.50 5.45
#